data_AF-A0A3D5NY98-F1
#
_entry.id   AF-A0A3D5NY98-F1
#
_cell.length_a   1.000
_cell.length_b   1.000
_cell.length_c   1.000
_cell.angle_alpha   90.00
_cell.angle_beta   90.00
_cell.angle_gamma   90.00
#
_symmetry.space_group_name_H-M   'P 1'
#
loop_
_entity.id
_entity.type
_entity.pdbx_description
1 polymer ?
#
loop_
_entity_poly.entity_id
_entity_poly.type
_entity_poly.pdbx_seq_one_letter_code
_entity_poly.pdbx_strand_id
1 'polypeptide(L)'
;MAFSFTKHHCPLIWYNCLSIFLLLVVGVSHLSAASDVTIPDKISSYVNDWGQLMTTNQARQLDQQLRQFEQQTSNQLVVATFP
;
A
#
# COMPACT_ATOMS: atom_id res chain seq x y z
N MET A 1 67.60 -1.96 8.86
CA MET A 1 66.89 -2.95 8.01
C MET A 1 65.42 -2.64 8.10
N ALA A 2 64.83 -2.08 7.04
CA ALA A 2 63.42 -1.72 6.97
C ALA A 2 62.92 -2.07 5.57
N PHE A 3 61.91 -2.93 5.47
CA PHE A 3 60.94 -3.02 4.37
C PHE A 3 59.75 -3.81 4.94
N SER A 4 58.78 -3.15 5.56
CA SER A 4 57.63 -2.45 4.96
C SER A 4 56.67 -3.40 4.26
N PHE A 5 55.60 -3.73 4.97
CA PHE A 5 54.37 -4.37 4.49
C PHE A 5 53.82 -3.62 3.26
N THR A 6 53.72 -4.27 2.11
CA THR A 6 52.94 -3.75 0.97
C THR A 6 51.75 -4.65 0.71
N LYS A 7 50.58 -4.13 1.10
CA LYS A 7 49.24 -4.60 0.80
C LYS A 7 49.08 -4.89 -0.70
N HIS A 8 49.07 -6.16 -1.09
CA HIS A 8 48.48 -6.58 -2.36
C HIS A 8 46.96 -6.72 -2.20
N HIS A 9 46.26 -5.60 -2.00
CA HIS A 9 44.81 -5.57 -2.16
C HIS A 9 44.52 -5.50 -3.65
N CYS A 10 44.24 -6.66 -4.25
CA CYS A 10 43.90 -6.81 -5.66
C CYS A 10 42.65 -5.96 -5.98
N PRO A 11 42.73 -4.97 -6.89
CA PRO A 11 41.62 -4.07 -7.18
C PRO A 11 40.40 -4.80 -7.76
N LEU A 12 40.61 -5.98 -8.38
CA LEU A 12 39.53 -6.82 -8.89
C LEU A 12 38.55 -7.26 -7.80
N ILE A 13 39.05 -7.60 -6.60
CA ILE A 13 38.21 -8.04 -5.48
C ILE A 13 37.35 -6.87 -4.98
N TRP A 14 37.93 -5.67 -4.93
CA TRP A 14 37.22 -4.45 -4.54
C TRP A 14 36.09 -4.10 -5.51
N TYR A 15 36.34 -4.15 -6.83
CA TYR A 15 35.31 -3.91 -7.85
C TYR A 15 34.19 -4.96 -7.83
N ASN A 16 34.52 -6.23 -7.57
CA ASN A 16 33.50 -7.29 -7.43
C ASN A 16 32.63 -7.07 -6.18
N CYS A 17 33.21 -6.74 -5.03
CA CYS A 17 32.46 -6.44 -3.82
C CYS A 17 31.57 -5.20 -4.00
N LEU A 18 32.08 -4.15 -4.65
CA LEU A 18 31.31 -2.94 -4.95
C LEU A 18 30.12 -3.25 -5.89
N SER A 19 30.35 -4.11 -6.90
CA SER A 19 29.31 -4.50 -7.85
C SER A 19 28.22 -5.34 -7.20
N ILE A 20 28.59 -6.29 -6.32
CA ILE A 20 27.64 -7.09 -5.54
C ILE A 20 26.84 -6.18 -4.60
N PHE A 21 27.50 -5.24 -3.93
CA PHE A 21 26.83 -4.27 -3.06
C PHE A 21 25.81 -3.41 -3.84
N LEU A 22 26.18 -2.91 -5.02
CA LEU A 22 25.27 -2.19 -5.91
C LEU A 22 24.07 -3.04 -6.33
N LEU A 23 24.30 -4.30 -6.71
CA LEU A 23 23.22 -5.24 -7.07
C LEU A 23 22.28 -5.51 -5.90
N LEU A 24 22.80 -5.63 -4.68
CA LEU A 24 21.98 -5.81 -3.48
C LEU A 24 21.14 -4.57 -3.18
N VAL A 25 21.71 -3.36 -3.30
CA VAL A 25 20.97 -2.10 -3.10
C VAL A 25 19.83 -1.95 -4.12
N VAL A 26 20.10 -2.26 -5.40
CA VAL A 26 19.08 -2.23 -6.45
C VAL A 26 18.02 -3.31 -6.20
N GLY A 27 18.43 -4.53 -5.83
CA GLY A 27 17.50 -5.63 -5.54
C GLY A 27 16.56 -5.32 -4.38
N VAL A 28 17.05 -4.73 -3.30
CA VAL A 28 16.22 -4.34 -2.12
C VAL A 28 15.23 -3.22 -2.46
N SER A 29 15.55 -2.35 -3.42
CA SER A 29 14.68 -1.25 -3.84
C SER A 29 13.36 -1.74 -4.47
N HIS A 30 13.35 -2.93 -5.06
CA HIS A 30 12.15 -3.53 -5.66
C HIS A 30 11.26 -4.30 -4.68
N LEU A 31 11.69 -4.50 -3.43
CA LEU A 31 10.88 -5.19 -2.41
C LEU A 31 9.75 -4.30 -1.83
N SER A 32 9.69 -3.02 -2.20
CA SER A 32 8.68 -2.07 -1.71
C SER A 32 7.36 -2.15 -2.49
N ALA A 33 6.94 -3.34 -2.92
CA ALA A 33 5.54 -3.60 -3.25
C ALA A 33 4.75 -3.76 -1.94
N ALA A 34 4.76 -2.73 -1.10
CA ALA A 34 3.73 -2.59 -0.09
C ALA A 34 2.42 -2.50 -0.88
N SER A 35 1.54 -3.49 -0.71
CA SER A 35 0.17 -3.39 -1.21
C SER A 35 -0.38 -2.07 -0.71
N ASP A 36 -0.70 -1.18 -1.63
CA ASP A 36 -1.30 0.11 -1.35
C ASP A 36 -2.49 -0.13 -0.43
N VAL A 37 -2.32 0.16 0.86
CA VAL A 37 -3.43 0.09 1.81
C VAL A 37 -4.25 1.31 1.46
N THR A 38 -5.21 1.15 0.55
CA THR A 38 -6.17 2.19 0.22
C THR A 38 -6.93 2.53 1.49
N ILE A 39 -6.47 3.55 2.21
CA ILE A 39 -7.19 4.07 3.36
C ILE A 39 -8.46 4.70 2.79
N PRO A 40 -9.65 4.15 3.10
CA PRO A 40 -10.88 4.71 2.61
C PRO A 40 -11.03 6.14 3.12
N ASP A 41 -11.61 7.01 2.30
CA ASP A 41 -12.02 8.35 2.74
C ASP A 41 -12.95 8.26 3.96
N LYS A 42 -13.08 9.36 4.69
CA LYS A 42 -14.03 9.43 5.81
C LYS A 42 -15.44 9.08 5.32
N ILE A 43 -16.11 8.18 6.04
CA ILE A 43 -17.54 7.85 5.84
C ILE A 43 -18.36 9.15 5.79
N SER A 44 -19.09 9.35 4.70
CA SER A 44 -19.88 10.57 4.44
C SER A 44 -21.34 10.31 4.05
N SER A 45 -21.71 9.04 3.83
CA SER A 45 -23.05 8.58 3.45
C SER A 45 -23.40 7.26 4.17
N TYR A 46 -24.68 6.84 4.12
CA TYR A 46 -25.10 5.52 4.58
C TYR A 46 -24.49 4.39 3.73
N VAL A 47 -24.07 4.68 2.50
CA VAL A 47 -23.45 3.72 1.57
C VAL A 47 -22.10 4.28 1.10
N ASN A 48 -21.02 3.56 1.38
CA ASN A 48 -19.65 3.94 1.02
C ASN A 48 -18.99 2.81 0.23
N ASP A 49 -18.98 2.93 -1.11
CA ASP A 49 -18.50 1.88 -2.01
C ASP A 49 -17.13 2.18 -2.60
N TRP A 50 -16.09 1.88 -1.82
CA TRP A 50 -14.70 1.99 -2.28
C TRP A 50 -14.29 0.83 -3.20
N GLY A 51 -15.05 -0.27 -3.17
CA GLY A 51 -14.87 -1.41 -4.07
C GLY A 51 -15.46 -1.23 -5.48
N GLN A 52 -16.20 -0.13 -5.72
CA GLN A 52 -16.90 0.14 -6.99
C GLN A 52 -17.81 -1.04 -7.45
N LEU A 53 -18.42 -1.73 -6.48
CA LEU A 53 -19.28 -2.90 -6.72
C LEU A 53 -20.71 -2.52 -7.12
N MET A 54 -21.11 -1.27 -6.88
CA MET A 54 -22.46 -0.75 -7.13
C MET A 54 -22.45 0.35 -8.18
N THR A 55 -23.49 0.36 -9.01
CA THR A 55 -23.79 1.53 -9.85
C THR A 55 -24.24 2.71 -8.99
N THR A 56 -24.08 3.94 -9.49
CA THR A 56 -24.56 5.16 -8.81
C THR A 56 -26.07 5.12 -8.50
N ASN A 57 -26.86 4.40 -9.30
CA ASN A 57 -28.30 4.26 -9.05
C ASN A 57 -28.56 3.32 -7.87
N GLN A 58 -27.88 2.17 -7.82
CA GLN A 58 -28.01 1.21 -6.72
C GLN A 58 -27.57 1.82 -5.39
N ALA A 59 -26.41 2.51 -5.37
CA ALA A 59 -25.92 3.17 -4.16
C ALA A 59 -26.90 4.24 -3.64
N ARG A 60 -27.48 5.04 -4.54
CA ARG A 60 -28.49 6.07 -4.17
C ARG A 60 -29.78 5.46 -3.66
N GLN A 61 -30.28 4.40 -4.29
CA GLN A 61 -31.50 3.72 -3.85
C GLN A 61 -31.31 3.10 -2.47
N LEU A 62 -30.15 2.46 -2.22
CA LEU A 62 -29.84 1.87 -0.92
C LEU A 62 -29.65 2.94 0.17
N ASP A 63 -28.97 4.06 -0.11
CA ASP A 63 -28.84 5.17 0.84
C ASP A 63 -30.22 5.71 1.28
N GLN A 64 -31.16 5.85 0.33
CA GLN A 64 -32.53 6.27 0.62
C GLN A 64 -33.28 5.26 1.51
N GLN A 65 -33.12 3.95 1.24
CA GLN A 65 -33.73 2.91 2.04
C GLN A 65 -33.18 2.88 3.47
N LEU A 66 -31.86 3.02 3.64
CA LEU A 66 -31.21 3.05 4.96
C LEU A 66 -31.62 4.29 5.77
N ARG A 67 -31.76 5.44 5.10
CA ARG A 67 -32.29 6.65 5.73
C ARG A 67 -33.74 6.46 6.22
N GLN A 68 -34.59 5.84 5.41
CA GLN A 68 -35.97 5.55 5.82
C GLN A 68 -36.02 4.54 6.97
N PHE A 69 -35.16 3.52 6.95
CA PHE A 69 -35.03 2.56 8.03
C PHE A 69 -34.64 3.22 9.35
N GLU A 70 -33.66 4.13 9.34
CA GLU A 70 -33.28 4.90 10.54
C GLU A 70 -34.46 5.70 11.06
N GLN A 71 -35.20 6.39 10.19
CA GLN A 71 -36.38 7.16 10.59
C GLN A 71 -37.47 6.30 11.22
N GLN A 72 -37.67 5.08 10.73
CA GLN A 72 -38.72 4.17 11.20
C GLN A 72 -38.34 3.44 12.49
N THR A 73 -37.05 3.17 12.70
CA THR A 73 -36.59 2.27 13.76
C THR A 73 -35.71 2.96 14.80
N SER A 74 -35.27 4.19 14.54
CA SER A 74 -34.20 4.89 15.28
C SER A 74 -32.86 4.14 15.30
N ASN A 75 -32.68 3.13 14.46
CA ASN A 75 -31.42 2.39 14.32
C ASN A 75 -30.69 2.81 13.05
N GLN A 76 -29.44 3.22 13.19
CA GLN A 76 -28.60 3.59 12.06
C GLN A 76 -27.83 2.37 11.52
N LEU A 77 -27.91 2.16 10.21
CA LEU A 77 -27.15 1.15 9.49
C LEU A 77 -26.31 1.83 8.40
N VAL A 78 -25.00 1.57 8.42
CA VAL A 78 -24.04 2.07 7.44
C VAL A 78 -23.40 0.89 6.73
N VAL A 79 -23.32 0.96 5.40
CA VAL A 79 -22.72 -0.05 4.53
C VAL A 79 -21.41 0.48 3.95
N ALA A 80 -20.37 -0.33 4.06
CA ALA A 80 -19.06 -0.07 3.47
C ALA A 80 -18.59 -1.29 2.69
N THR A 81 -18.14 -1.08 1.45
CA THR A 81 -17.54 -2.12 0.61
C THR A 81 -16.11 -1.74 0.25
N PHE A 82 -15.21 -2.72 0.41
CA PHE A 82 -13.78 -2.59 0.14
C PHE A 82 -13.38 -3.59 -0.97
N PRO A 83 -12.34 -3.29 -1.77
CA PRO A 83 -11.78 -4.20 -2.78
C PRO A 83 -11.32 -5.56 -2.23
#